data_AF-A0A939F1S0-F1
#
_entry.id   AF-A0A939F1S0-F1
#
_cell.length_a   1.000
_cell.length_b   1.000
_cell.length_c   1.000
_cell.angle_alpha   90.00
_cell.angle_beta   90.00
_cell.angle_gamma   90.00
#
_symmetry.space_group_name_H-M   'P 1'
#
loop_
_entity.id
_entity.type
_entity.pdbx_description
1 polymer ?
#
loop_
_entity_poly.entity_id
_entity_poly.type
_entity_poly.pdbx_seq_one_letter_code
_entity_poly.pdbx_strand_id
1 'polypeptide(L)'
;MTRLLTYTKQLGGRIAALEFMNEPTFAAMGGAPKGYDGAAYGRDFKVFRPFVKQQSSGTLILGPGSVGEAVGGEGVAYGGMELLPTPELLQATGPGVVDAFSYHHYGAASQRCGDMAPIKKDSVLGEQWLSRTDKTLAYYRQQRDKYEPGKPFWNTETADAACGGNPWGAQFLDTFRYLDQMGRIAKQGVKVIMHNTLATSDYGLLDGKTLLPRPNYWGGLLWHQLMGTTVLDAGASRPGFHIYAHTMKGQAGGVALLIINNSRTATTSLNLPKAAQRYTLSATTLESGAVQLNGRELKLGANDALPALTGEAVPAGPVQFAPTTITFLTIADAGNQNSQ
;
A
#
# COMPACT_ATOMS: atom_id res chain seq x y z
N MET A 1 6.77 20.08 -19.46
CA MET A 1 6.35 18.68 -19.72
C MET A 1 6.72 18.17 -21.13
N THR A 2 6.60 18.94 -22.22
CA THR A 2 6.93 18.46 -23.60
C THR A 2 8.36 17.93 -23.73
N ARG A 3 9.34 18.66 -23.17
CA ARG A 3 10.75 18.25 -23.18
C ARG A 3 10.96 16.91 -22.47
N LEU A 4 10.33 16.71 -21.31
CA LEU A 4 10.39 15.46 -20.54
C LEU A 4 9.83 14.29 -21.36
N LEU A 5 8.61 14.41 -21.89
CA LEU A 5 7.96 13.36 -22.69
C LEU A 5 8.77 13.01 -23.95
N THR A 6 9.27 14.03 -24.64
CA THR A 6 10.09 13.84 -25.85
C THR A 6 11.39 13.13 -25.51
N TYR A 7 12.07 13.58 -24.45
CA TYR A 7 13.34 12.98 -24.02
C TYR A 7 13.16 11.54 -23.55
N THR A 8 12.13 11.23 -22.75
CA THR A 8 11.81 9.85 -22.35
C THR A 8 11.61 8.95 -23.57
N LYS A 9 10.89 9.42 -24.60
CA LYS A 9 10.69 8.67 -25.84
C LYS A 9 11.98 8.48 -26.63
N GLN A 10 12.84 9.49 -26.70
CA GLN A 10 14.15 9.41 -27.36
C GLN A 10 15.05 8.34 -26.73
N LEU A 11 14.93 8.11 -25.41
CA LEU A 11 15.61 7.05 -24.69
C LEU A 11 14.93 5.67 -24.83
N GLY A 12 13.89 5.53 -25.66
CA GLY A 12 13.11 4.30 -25.79
C GLY A 12 12.18 4.01 -24.59
N GLY A 13 12.05 4.96 -23.67
CA GLY A 13 11.20 4.85 -22.50
C GLY A 13 9.74 5.19 -22.78
N ARG A 14 8.87 4.83 -21.83
CA ARG A 14 7.46 5.23 -21.79
C ARG A 14 7.06 5.66 -20.38
N ILE A 15 6.18 6.64 -20.28
CA ILE A 15 5.52 6.97 -19.02
C ILE A 15 4.22 6.17 -18.94
N ALA A 16 4.07 5.39 -17.87
CA ALA A 16 2.87 4.55 -17.70
C ALA A 16 1.66 5.37 -17.26
N ALA A 17 1.87 6.33 -16.35
CA ALA A 17 0.83 7.17 -15.80
C ALA A 17 1.38 8.55 -15.39
N LEU A 18 0.53 9.57 -15.36
CA LEU A 18 0.82 10.92 -14.87
C LEU A 18 -0.30 11.43 -13.96
N GLU A 19 0.10 12.17 -12.94
CA GLU A 19 -0.77 13.04 -12.14
C GLU A 19 -0.43 14.49 -12.41
N PHE A 20 -1.43 15.36 -12.26
CA PHE A 20 -1.22 16.80 -12.45
C PHE A 20 -0.50 17.44 -11.25
N MET A 21 -0.88 17.06 -10.04
CA MET A 21 -0.43 17.69 -8.80
C MET A 21 -0.44 16.67 -7.67
N ASN A 22 0.58 16.72 -6.82
CA ASN A 22 0.67 15.93 -5.59
C ASN A 22 -0.17 16.58 -4.49
N GLU A 23 -1.02 15.81 -3.81
CA GLU A 23 -1.78 16.26 -2.63
C GLU A 23 -2.46 17.62 -2.84
N PRO A 24 -3.33 17.78 -3.86
CA PRO A 24 -3.98 19.06 -4.14
C PRO A 24 -4.86 19.56 -2.99
N THR A 25 -5.23 18.69 -2.04
CA THR A 25 -5.88 19.06 -0.78
C THR A 25 -5.01 19.98 0.07
N PHE A 26 -3.69 19.89 -0.07
CA PHE A 26 -2.68 20.73 0.57
C PHE A 26 -1.97 21.65 -0.44
N ALA A 27 -2.64 22.07 -1.52
CA ALA A 27 -2.03 22.83 -2.61
C ALA A 27 -1.17 24.01 -2.15
N ALA A 28 -1.62 24.81 -1.19
CA ALA A 28 -0.86 25.93 -0.65
C ALA A 28 0.45 25.49 0.02
N MET A 29 0.42 24.44 0.83
CA MET A 29 1.60 23.85 1.47
C MET A 29 2.55 23.23 0.42
N GLY A 30 1.98 22.67 -0.66
CA GLY A 30 2.71 22.18 -1.82
C GLY A 30 3.29 23.28 -2.72
N GLY A 31 3.12 24.56 -2.38
CA GLY A 31 3.69 25.71 -3.10
C GLY A 31 2.83 26.24 -4.24
N ALA A 32 1.54 25.90 -4.28
CA ALA A 32 0.61 26.51 -5.24
C ALA A 32 0.50 28.04 -5.00
N PRO A 33 0.18 28.82 -6.05
CA PRO A 33 0.02 30.27 -5.92
C PRO A 33 -0.99 30.67 -4.82
N LYS A 34 -0.81 31.85 -4.24
CA LYS A 34 -1.76 32.39 -3.25
C LYS A 34 -3.18 32.44 -3.86
N GLY A 35 -4.15 31.88 -3.15
CA GLY A 35 -5.55 31.83 -3.59
C GLY A 35 -5.84 30.73 -4.61
N TYR A 36 -4.97 29.73 -4.76
CA TYR A 36 -5.23 28.57 -5.60
C TYR A 36 -6.37 27.73 -5.01
N ASP A 37 -7.50 27.74 -5.69
CA ASP A 37 -8.74 27.08 -5.28
C ASP A 37 -9.14 25.95 -6.25
N GLY A 38 -10.31 25.36 -6.02
CA GLY A 38 -10.84 24.29 -6.88
C GLY A 38 -11.02 24.73 -8.33
N ALA A 39 -11.47 25.97 -8.56
CA ALA A 39 -11.65 26.51 -9.90
C ALA A 39 -10.31 26.65 -10.65
N ALA A 40 -9.26 27.11 -9.98
CA ALA A 40 -7.91 27.17 -10.51
C ALA A 40 -7.38 25.77 -10.85
N TYR A 41 -7.56 24.79 -9.94
CA TYR A 41 -7.22 23.39 -10.21
C TYR A 41 -7.94 22.84 -11.44
N GLY A 42 -9.25 23.04 -11.53
CA GLY A 42 -10.05 22.58 -12.67
C GLY A 42 -9.66 23.24 -13.99
N ARG A 43 -9.34 24.54 -13.98
CA ARG A 43 -8.83 25.28 -15.15
C ARG A 43 -7.51 24.65 -15.63
N ASP A 44 -6.58 24.40 -14.73
CA ASP A 44 -5.25 23.91 -15.08
C ASP A 44 -5.29 22.44 -15.50
N PHE A 45 -6.14 21.62 -14.86
CA PHE A 45 -6.38 20.24 -15.27
C PHE A 45 -6.96 20.14 -16.69
N LYS A 46 -7.85 21.07 -17.07
CA LYS A 46 -8.41 21.17 -18.44
C LYS A 46 -7.37 21.54 -19.49
N VAL A 47 -6.21 22.09 -19.09
CA VAL A 47 -5.05 22.27 -19.97
C VAL A 47 -4.16 21.01 -19.96
N PHE A 48 -3.90 20.47 -18.77
CA PHE A 48 -3.05 19.29 -18.56
C PHE A 48 -3.54 18.07 -19.34
N ARG A 49 -4.82 17.71 -19.22
CA ARG A 49 -5.35 16.47 -19.80
C ARG A 49 -5.25 16.43 -21.32
N PRO A 50 -5.76 17.42 -22.09
CA PRO A 50 -5.61 17.44 -23.55
C PRO A 50 -4.15 17.42 -23.98
N PHE A 51 -3.27 18.15 -23.27
CA PHE A 51 -1.85 18.15 -23.53
C PHE A 51 -1.25 16.74 -23.42
N VAL A 52 -1.51 16.00 -22.32
CA VAL A 52 -1.00 14.64 -22.14
C VAL A 52 -1.54 13.71 -23.23
N LYS A 53 -2.84 13.76 -23.53
CA LYS A 53 -3.44 12.90 -24.56
C LYS A 53 -2.90 13.20 -25.97
N GLN A 54 -2.52 14.43 -26.26
CA GLN A 54 -1.87 14.80 -27.53
C GLN A 54 -0.41 14.33 -27.60
N GLN A 55 0.37 14.52 -26.52
CA GLN A 55 1.81 14.26 -26.54
C GLN A 55 2.18 12.81 -26.19
N SER A 56 1.32 12.11 -25.45
CA SER A 56 1.52 10.73 -25.02
C SER A 56 0.18 10.02 -24.81
N SER A 57 -0.51 9.72 -25.91
CA SER A 57 -1.87 9.15 -25.92
C SER A 57 -2.03 7.85 -25.12
N GLY A 58 -0.97 7.04 -25.00
CA GLY A 58 -0.95 5.81 -24.21
C GLY A 58 -0.67 6.01 -22.71
N THR A 59 -0.35 7.22 -22.25
CA THR A 59 -0.14 7.51 -20.83
C THR A 59 -1.49 7.59 -20.11
N LEU A 60 -1.62 6.85 -19.00
CA LEU A 60 -2.78 6.94 -18.12
C LEU A 60 -2.76 8.28 -17.37
N ILE A 61 -3.92 8.87 -17.19
CA ILE A 61 -4.09 10.06 -16.35
C ILE A 61 -4.70 9.61 -15.03
N LEU A 62 -4.01 9.85 -13.93
CA LEU A 62 -4.52 9.59 -12.59
C LEU A 62 -4.92 10.92 -11.94
N GLY A 63 -5.79 10.84 -10.94
CA GLY A 63 -6.12 11.98 -10.11
C GLY A 63 -7.24 11.66 -9.10
N PRO A 64 -7.44 12.51 -8.09
CA PRO A 64 -6.71 13.77 -7.89
C PRO A 64 -5.38 13.61 -7.13
N GLY A 65 -5.08 12.46 -6.53
CA GLY A 65 -3.94 12.33 -5.62
C GLY A 65 -4.18 13.00 -4.26
N SER A 66 -5.46 13.10 -3.86
CA SER A 66 -5.87 13.76 -2.61
C SER A 66 -5.48 12.98 -1.36
N VAL A 67 -5.33 13.71 -0.26
CA VAL A 67 -5.00 13.15 1.06
C VAL A 67 -5.67 13.94 2.19
N GLY A 68 -5.87 13.28 3.33
CA GLY A 68 -6.09 13.95 4.62
C GLY A 68 -7.54 14.09 5.08
N GLU A 69 -8.54 13.90 4.21
CA GLU A 69 -9.94 14.19 4.58
C GLU A 69 -10.64 13.10 5.41
N ALA A 70 -10.09 11.89 5.48
CA ALA A 70 -10.80 10.73 6.05
C ALA A 70 -10.45 10.39 7.51
N VAL A 71 -9.30 10.84 7.99
CA VAL A 71 -8.78 10.55 9.34
C VAL A 71 -8.77 11.87 10.11
N GLY A 72 -9.56 11.96 11.19
CA GLY A 72 -9.75 13.18 12.00
C GLY A 72 -8.49 13.70 12.70
N GLY A 73 -8.55 14.05 13.97
CA GLY A 73 -7.43 14.75 14.66
C GLY A 73 -6.05 14.06 14.69
N GLU A 74 -5.97 12.77 14.35
CA GLU A 74 -4.71 12.01 14.24
C GLU A 74 -4.22 11.84 12.79
N GLY A 75 -5.01 12.27 11.81
CA GLY A 75 -4.71 12.17 10.38
C GLY A 75 -3.76 13.27 9.88
N VAL A 76 -3.53 13.26 8.57
CA VAL A 76 -2.64 14.23 7.91
C VAL A 76 -3.21 15.65 7.96
N ALA A 77 -4.54 15.80 8.00
CA ALA A 77 -5.21 17.08 8.20
C ALA A 77 -5.32 17.43 9.70
N TYR A 78 -4.17 17.60 10.36
CA TYR A 78 -4.09 17.99 11.77
C TYR A 78 -4.21 19.51 11.96
N GLY A 79 -4.44 19.95 13.20
CA GLY A 79 -4.31 21.35 13.60
C GLY A 79 -5.28 22.34 12.95
N GLY A 80 -6.37 21.88 12.33
CA GLY A 80 -7.33 22.75 11.65
C GLY A 80 -6.78 23.36 10.35
N MET A 81 -5.79 22.70 9.72
CA MET A 81 -5.31 23.09 8.40
C MET A 81 -6.46 23.18 7.40
N GLU A 82 -6.51 24.28 6.67
CA GLU A 82 -7.48 24.49 5.61
C GLU A 82 -7.11 23.60 4.42
N LEU A 83 -8.01 22.67 4.09
CA LEU A 83 -7.87 21.79 2.94
C LEU A 83 -8.66 22.35 1.77
N LEU A 84 -8.13 22.19 0.56
CA LEU A 84 -8.93 22.29 -0.65
C LEU A 84 -9.73 20.97 -0.81
N PRO A 85 -11.07 20.96 -0.67
CA PRO A 85 -11.81 19.71 -0.57
C PRO A 85 -11.80 18.90 -1.88
N THR A 86 -11.58 17.59 -1.82
CA THR A 86 -11.68 16.69 -2.98
C THR A 86 -12.96 16.86 -3.82
N PRO A 87 -14.16 17.03 -3.24
CA PRO A 87 -15.37 17.30 -4.01
C PRO A 87 -15.27 18.54 -4.91
N GLU A 88 -14.62 19.62 -4.44
CA GLU A 88 -14.46 20.85 -5.22
C GLU A 88 -13.47 20.66 -6.37
N LEU A 89 -12.35 19.97 -6.10
CA LEU A 89 -11.37 19.59 -7.12
C LEU A 89 -12.05 18.81 -8.26
N LEU A 90 -12.77 17.75 -7.90
CA LEU A 90 -13.44 16.85 -8.86
C LEU A 90 -14.58 17.55 -9.61
N GLN A 91 -15.36 18.39 -8.92
CA GLN A 91 -16.41 19.17 -9.57
C GLN A 91 -15.83 20.16 -10.59
N ALA A 92 -14.70 20.79 -10.27
CA ALA A 92 -14.06 21.75 -11.15
C ALA A 92 -13.40 21.09 -12.38
N THR A 93 -12.85 19.88 -12.25
CA THR A 93 -12.31 19.13 -13.39
C THR A 93 -13.42 18.60 -14.33
N GLY A 94 -14.59 18.29 -13.78
CA GLY A 94 -15.69 17.64 -14.48
C GLY A 94 -15.56 16.11 -14.47
N PRO A 95 -16.62 15.37 -14.84
CA PRO A 95 -16.67 13.93 -14.68
C PRO A 95 -15.92 13.17 -15.78
N GLY A 96 -15.45 11.97 -15.45
CA GLY A 96 -14.90 11.01 -16.42
C GLY A 96 -13.53 11.40 -16.99
N VAL A 97 -12.78 12.25 -16.30
CA VAL A 97 -11.57 12.87 -16.85
C VAL A 97 -10.30 12.07 -16.57
N VAL A 98 -10.32 11.18 -15.58
CA VAL A 98 -9.18 10.30 -15.24
C VAL A 98 -9.36 8.87 -15.77
N ASP A 99 -8.24 8.16 -15.93
CA ASP A 99 -8.20 6.74 -16.26
C ASP A 99 -8.28 5.87 -14.98
N ALA A 100 -7.80 6.38 -13.84
CA ALA A 100 -7.98 5.78 -12.52
C ALA A 100 -8.12 6.87 -11.45
N PHE A 101 -8.93 6.59 -10.42
CA PHE A 101 -9.05 7.48 -9.27
C PHE A 101 -7.88 7.23 -8.32
N SER A 102 -7.04 8.24 -8.13
CA SER A 102 -5.89 8.17 -7.22
C SER A 102 -6.09 8.95 -5.94
N TYR A 103 -5.53 8.39 -4.86
CA TYR A 103 -5.57 8.96 -3.52
C TYR A 103 -4.36 8.49 -2.73
N HIS A 104 -4.06 9.19 -1.64
CA HIS A 104 -2.98 8.81 -0.73
C HIS A 104 -3.53 8.35 0.62
N HIS A 105 -2.73 7.59 1.36
CA HIS A 105 -3.09 7.21 2.73
C HIS A 105 -1.87 7.17 3.65
N TYR A 106 -1.97 7.88 4.77
CA TYR A 106 -1.10 7.71 5.91
C TYR A 106 -1.96 7.37 7.13
N GLY A 107 -1.50 6.41 7.94
CA GLY A 107 -2.20 6.01 9.17
C GLY A 107 -2.27 7.15 10.19
N ALA A 108 -1.30 8.07 10.17
CA ALA A 108 -1.28 9.28 10.97
C ALA A 108 -0.33 10.35 10.39
N ALA A 109 -0.20 11.49 11.07
CA ALA A 109 0.94 12.39 10.94
C ALA A 109 2.02 12.06 12.00
N SER A 110 3.30 12.11 11.61
CA SER A 110 4.41 11.89 12.56
C SER A 110 4.74 13.16 13.35
N GLN A 111 5.58 13.02 14.38
CA GLN A 111 6.12 14.15 15.16
C GLN A 111 6.93 15.15 14.32
N ARG A 112 7.32 14.79 13.08
CA ARG A 112 7.97 15.73 12.15
C ARG A 112 6.99 16.69 11.49
N CYS A 113 5.68 16.42 11.56
CA CYS A 113 4.66 17.34 11.07
C CYS A 113 4.38 18.50 12.05
N GLY A 114 5.01 18.55 13.23
CA GLY A 114 4.80 19.58 14.26
C GLY A 114 4.56 18.96 15.63
N ASP A 115 3.74 19.60 16.46
CA ASP A 115 3.44 19.18 17.84
C ASP A 115 2.46 17.98 17.92
N MET A 116 2.64 16.99 17.05
CA MET A 116 1.84 15.77 17.05
C MET A 116 2.24 14.86 18.21
N ALA A 117 1.25 14.32 18.92
CA ALA A 117 1.49 13.30 19.93
C ALA A 117 2.11 12.05 19.28
N PRO A 118 3.11 11.40 19.92
CA PRO A 118 3.67 10.17 19.40
C PRO A 118 2.62 9.07 19.34
N ILE A 119 2.61 8.35 18.22
CA ILE A 119 1.83 7.12 18.09
C ILE A 119 2.44 6.09 19.04
N LYS A 120 1.62 5.60 19.98
CA LYS A 120 2.04 4.60 20.95
C LYS A 120 2.32 3.28 20.22
N LYS A 121 3.57 2.80 20.25
CA LYS A 121 3.94 1.53 19.60
C LYS A 121 3.05 0.36 20.01
N ASP A 122 2.56 0.34 21.25
CA ASP A 122 1.73 -0.76 21.72
C ASP A 122 0.36 -0.87 21.03
N SER A 123 -0.14 0.23 20.45
CA SER A 123 -1.45 0.24 19.78
C SER A 123 -1.41 -0.11 18.30
N VAL A 124 -0.22 -0.20 17.67
CA VAL A 124 -0.11 -0.30 16.20
C VAL A 124 -0.36 -1.71 15.65
N LEU A 125 -0.47 -2.71 16.53
CA LEU A 125 -1.02 -4.03 16.15
C LEU A 125 -2.54 -4.10 16.35
N GLY A 126 -3.16 -3.08 16.94
CA GLY A 126 -4.60 -3.06 17.20
C GLY A 126 -5.43 -2.72 15.97
N GLU A 127 -6.67 -3.23 15.92
CA GLU A 127 -7.58 -3.01 14.79
C GLU A 127 -7.89 -1.54 14.50
N GLN A 128 -7.88 -0.68 15.53
CA GLN A 128 -8.08 0.76 15.34
C GLN A 128 -6.97 1.39 14.50
N TRP A 129 -5.75 0.87 14.56
CA TRP A 129 -4.63 1.31 13.72
C TRP A 129 -4.73 0.68 12.33
N LEU A 130 -4.85 -0.64 12.27
CA LEU A 130 -4.81 -1.41 11.03
C LEU A 130 -5.97 -1.08 10.07
N SER A 131 -7.17 -0.80 10.58
CA SER A 131 -8.36 -0.48 9.77
C SER A 131 -8.45 0.98 9.28
N ARG A 132 -7.47 1.85 9.58
CA ARG A 132 -7.52 3.26 9.13
C ARG A 132 -7.55 3.41 7.61
N THR A 133 -6.89 2.50 6.91
CA THR A 133 -6.90 2.49 5.45
C THR A 133 -8.31 2.24 4.89
N ASP A 134 -9.14 1.44 5.57
CA ASP A 134 -10.52 1.16 5.18
C ASP A 134 -11.38 2.43 5.24
N LYS A 135 -11.23 3.23 6.31
CA LYS A 135 -11.94 4.51 6.47
C LYS A 135 -11.57 5.49 5.36
N THR A 136 -10.28 5.53 5.00
CA THR A 136 -9.78 6.37 3.91
C THR A 136 -10.35 5.95 2.57
N LEU A 137 -10.32 4.65 2.26
CA LEU A 137 -10.89 4.12 1.04
C LEU A 137 -12.41 4.32 0.99
N ALA A 138 -13.12 4.17 2.11
CA ALA A 138 -14.57 4.38 2.17
C ALA A 138 -14.95 5.83 1.84
N TYR A 139 -14.21 6.81 2.34
CA TYR A 139 -14.41 8.22 2.00
C TYR A 139 -14.19 8.46 0.50
N TYR A 140 -13.03 8.05 -0.04
CA TYR A 140 -12.73 8.28 -1.46
C TYR A 140 -13.61 7.46 -2.41
N ARG A 141 -14.16 6.33 -1.96
CA ARG A 141 -15.20 5.57 -2.68
C ARG A 141 -16.42 6.41 -2.99
N GLN A 142 -16.91 7.18 -2.01
CA GLN A 142 -18.05 8.08 -2.22
C GLN A 142 -17.71 9.15 -3.27
N GLN A 143 -16.49 9.68 -3.25
CA GLN A 143 -16.06 10.70 -4.21
C GLN A 143 -15.90 10.12 -5.62
N ARG A 144 -15.23 8.96 -5.75
CA ARG A 144 -15.07 8.25 -7.02
C ARG A 144 -16.42 7.87 -7.61
N ASP A 145 -17.32 7.29 -6.82
CA ASP A 145 -18.63 6.84 -7.31
C ASP A 145 -19.48 8.01 -7.83
N LYS A 146 -19.33 9.20 -7.23
CA LYS A 146 -20.03 10.41 -7.66
C LYS A 146 -19.43 11.08 -8.90
N TYR A 147 -18.11 11.26 -8.94
CA TYR A 147 -17.46 12.10 -9.95
C TYR A 147 -16.74 11.31 -11.05
N GLU A 148 -16.32 10.08 -10.76
CA GLU A 148 -15.53 9.20 -11.64
C GLU A 148 -16.06 7.76 -11.61
N PRO A 149 -17.36 7.54 -11.90
CA PRO A 149 -18.03 6.27 -11.66
C PRO A 149 -17.34 5.12 -12.42
N GLY A 150 -17.11 4.01 -11.71
CA GLY A 150 -16.51 2.79 -12.26
C GLY A 150 -14.99 2.84 -12.47
N LYS A 151 -14.33 4.00 -12.30
CA LYS A 151 -12.87 4.10 -12.44
C LYS A 151 -12.15 3.27 -11.36
N PRO A 152 -11.08 2.53 -11.69
CA PRO A 152 -10.35 1.75 -10.70
C PRO A 152 -9.65 2.66 -9.69
N PHE A 153 -9.43 2.16 -8.48
CA PHE A 153 -8.66 2.85 -7.45
C PHE A 153 -7.17 2.55 -7.55
N TRP A 154 -6.35 3.58 -7.47
CA TRP A 154 -4.90 3.51 -7.27
C TRP A 154 -4.56 4.25 -5.97
N ASN A 155 -3.98 3.57 -4.99
CA ASN A 155 -3.36 4.24 -3.86
C ASN A 155 -1.93 4.61 -4.29
N THR A 156 -1.72 5.86 -4.68
CA THR A 156 -0.49 6.32 -5.35
C THR A 156 0.58 6.83 -4.39
N GLU A 157 0.26 6.92 -3.10
CA GLU A 157 1.24 7.20 -2.05
C GLU A 157 0.73 6.73 -0.70
N THR A 158 1.45 5.82 -0.04
CA THR A 158 1.05 5.36 1.29
C THR A 158 2.21 4.92 2.17
N ALA A 159 2.11 5.17 3.48
CA ALA A 159 3.02 4.63 4.49
C ALA A 159 2.33 4.57 5.87
N ASP A 160 3.12 4.33 6.92
CA ASP A 160 2.64 4.33 8.31
C ASP A 160 2.17 5.72 8.76
N ALA A 161 2.99 6.76 8.57
CA ALA A 161 2.67 8.14 8.92
C ALA A 161 3.31 9.15 7.95
N ALA A 162 2.66 10.31 7.80
CA ALA A 162 3.16 11.41 6.99
C ALA A 162 4.41 12.06 7.60
N CYS A 163 5.02 12.98 6.85
CA CYS A 163 6.29 13.64 7.19
C CYS A 163 7.41 12.65 7.51
N GLY A 164 7.59 11.62 6.68
CA GLY A 164 8.71 10.68 6.76
C GLY A 164 8.48 9.42 7.61
N GLY A 165 7.31 9.25 8.22
CA GLY A 165 6.97 8.07 9.02
C GLY A 165 7.30 8.21 10.50
N ASN A 166 6.98 7.19 11.28
CA ASN A 166 7.39 7.12 12.68
C ASN A 166 8.82 6.58 12.80
N PRO A 167 9.54 6.86 13.90
CA PRO A 167 10.87 6.29 14.14
C PRO A 167 10.93 4.75 14.11
N TRP A 168 9.78 4.09 14.25
CA TRP A 168 9.63 2.63 14.20
C TRP A 168 9.18 2.09 12.84
N GLY A 169 9.01 2.93 11.81
CA GLY A 169 8.63 2.49 10.46
C GLY A 169 9.63 1.51 9.82
N ALA A 170 10.87 1.48 10.31
CA ALA A 170 11.91 0.55 9.90
C ALA A 170 11.93 -0.78 10.70
N GLN A 171 11.00 -0.99 11.62
CA GLN A 171 10.93 -2.17 12.49
C GLN A 171 9.93 -3.21 11.96
N PHE A 172 10.10 -4.48 12.32
CA PHE A 172 9.19 -5.58 11.92
C PHE A 172 7.73 -5.34 12.33
N LEU A 173 7.53 -4.58 13.40
CA LEU A 173 6.23 -4.10 13.86
C LEU A 173 5.38 -3.46 12.74
N ASP A 174 5.97 -2.66 11.85
CA ASP A 174 5.22 -2.01 10.77
C ASP A 174 4.84 -2.98 9.63
N THR A 175 5.53 -4.12 9.51
CA THR A 175 5.25 -5.10 8.46
C THR A 175 3.84 -5.68 8.56
N PHE A 176 3.27 -5.71 9.77
CA PHE A 176 1.86 -6.05 10.01
C PHE A 176 0.94 -5.06 9.31
N ARG A 177 1.08 -3.76 9.59
CA ARG A 177 0.28 -2.72 8.94
C ARG A 177 0.49 -2.71 7.43
N TYR A 178 1.75 -2.83 6.97
CA TYR A 178 2.08 -2.81 5.55
C TYR A 178 1.35 -3.91 4.77
N LEU A 179 1.48 -5.18 5.17
CA LEU A 179 0.86 -6.29 4.47
C LEU A 179 -0.65 -6.39 4.71
N ASP A 180 -1.12 -6.01 5.91
CA ASP A 180 -2.55 -5.96 6.21
C ASP A 180 -3.26 -4.92 5.35
N GLN A 181 -2.68 -3.72 5.24
CA GLN A 181 -3.19 -2.67 4.34
C GLN A 181 -3.30 -3.19 2.91
N MET A 182 -2.24 -3.82 2.39
CA MET A 182 -2.23 -4.37 1.03
C MET A 182 -3.39 -5.36 0.82
N GLY A 183 -3.56 -6.32 1.75
CA GLY A 183 -4.65 -7.28 1.72
C GLY A 183 -6.04 -6.65 1.78
N ARG A 184 -6.26 -5.72 2.72
CA ARG A 184 -7.55 -5.03 2.91
C ARG A 184 -8.01 -4.28 1.67
N ILE A 185 -7.12 -3.46 1.10
CA ILE A 185 -7.52 -2.58 0.01
C ILE A 185 -7.56 -3.33 -1.34
N ALA A 186 -6.74 -4.37 -1.52
CA ALA A 186 -6.88 -5.29 -2.65
C ALA A 186 -8.24 -5.99 -2.64
N LYS A 187 -8.68 -6.52 -1.49
CA LYS A 187 -10.03 -7.11 -1.29
C LYS A 187 -11.15 -6.14 -1.62
N GLN A 188 -10.92 -4.84 -1.43
CA GLN A 188 -11.87 -3.77 -1.73
C GLN A 188 -11.73 -3.18 -3.16
N GLY A 189 -10.92 -3.81 -4.02
CA GLY A 189 -10.83 -3.50 -5.45
C GLY A 189 -9.78 -2.45 -5.82
N VAL A 190 -8.90 -2.03 -4.90
CA VAL A 190 -7.74 -1.20 -5.24
C VAL A 190 -6.77 -2.01 -6.11
N LYS A 191 -6.34 -1.42 -7.23
CA LYS A 191 -5.56 -2.11 -8.27
C LYS A 191 -4.06 -1.87 -8.19
N VAL A 192 -3.65 -0.73 -7.64
CA VAL A 192 -2.25 -0.35 -7.47
C VAL A 192 -2.06 0.26 -6.09
N ILE A 193 -0.96 -0.10 -5.44
CA ILE A 193 -0.57 0.38 -4.11
C ILE A 193 0.89 0.79 -4.21
N MET A 194 1.18 2.07 -4.02
CA MET A 194 2.53 2.63 -4.10
C MET A 194 2.99 3.02 -2.69
N HIS A 195 3.93 2.25 -2.16
CA HIS A 195 4.50 2.52 -0.84
C HIS A 195 5.50 3.67 -0.91
N ASN A 196 5.29 4.68 -0.06
CA ASN A 196 6.23 5.76 0.17
C ASN A 196 7.21 5.30 1.26
N THR A 197 8.50 5.14 1.02
CA THR A 197 9.23 5.20 -0.25
C THR A 197 10.06 3.94 -0.45
N LEU A 198 10.73 3.82 -1.59
CA LEU A 198 11.73 2.77 -1.80
C LEU A 198 12.93 2.90 -0.86
N ALA A 199 13.52 4.08 -0.67
CA ALA A 199 14.83 4.21 0.00
C ALA A 199 15.04 5.46 0.86
N THR A 200 13.98 6.22 1.18
CA THR A 200 14.07 7.45 1.95
C THR A 200 13.08 7.44 3.11
N SER A 201 13.44 8.16 4.18
CA SER A 201 12.64 8.30 5.41
C SER A 201 12.55 7.02 6.25
N ASP A 202 11.88 7.10 7.40
CA ASP A 202 11.81 5.98 8.35
C ASP A 202 10.93 4.84 7.82
N TYR A 203 9.92 5.16 7.02
CA TYR A 203 9.09 4.15 6.33
C TYR A 203 9.73 3.52 5.09
N GLY A 204 10.96 3.91 4.72
CA GLY A 204 11.61 3.41 3.50
C GLY A 204 11.67 1.88 3.48
N LEU A 205 11.45 1.25 2.32
CA LEU A 205 11.63 -0.19 2.15
C LEU A 205 13.12 -0.58 2.28
N LEU A 206 14.01 0.32 1.86
CA LEU A 206 15.45 0.21 2.01
C LEU A 206 15.95 1.28 2.98
N ASP A 207 17.04 0.98 3.67
CA ASP A 207 17.75 2.00 4.43
C ASP A 207 18.39 3.04 3.51
N GLY A 208 18.13 4.33 3.76
CA GLY A 208 18.56 5.38 2.84
C GLY A 208 20.05 5.68 2.80
N LYS A 209 20.85 5.07 3.68
CA LYS A 209 22.32 5.18 3.66
C LYS A 209 22.96 3.91 3.14
N THR A 210 22.54 2.76 3.65
CA THR A 210 23.17 1.47 3.36
C THR A 210 22.50 0.73 2.21
N LEU A 211 21.31 1.15 1.79
CA LEU A 211 20.44 0.48 0.81
C LEU A 211 20.05 -0.95 1.19
N LEU A 212 20.31 -1.34 2.45
CA LEU A 212 19.95 -2.65 2.95
C LEU A 212 18.43 -2.77 3.10
N PRO A 213 17.83 -3.93 2.77
CA PRO A 213 16.42 -4.21 2.97
C PRO A 213 15.98 -4.03 4.43
N ARG A 214 14.88 -3.29 4.63
CA ARG A 214 14.17 -3.21 5.90
C ARG A 214 13.04 -4.25 5.95
N PRO A 215 12.43 -4.50 7.12
CA PRO A 215 11.40 -5.54 7.28
C PRO A 215 10.27 -5.51 6.25
N ASN A 216 9.75 -4.33 5.91
CA ASN A 216 8.69 -4.19 4.91
C ASN A 216 9.14 -4.63 3.50
N TYR A 217 10.41 -4.50 3.15
CA TYR A 217 10.94 -5.01 1.87
C TYR A 217 10.77 -6.52 1.77
N TRP A 218 11.13 -7.27 2.83
CA TRP A 218 11.00 -8.72 2.84
C TRP A 218 9.54 -9.18 2.72
N GLY A 219 8.63 -8.49 3.42
CA GLY A 219 7.19 -8.71 3.27
C GLY A 219 6.70 -8.44 1.85
N GLY A 220 7.11 -7.30 1.26
CA GLY A 220 6.77 -6.94 -0.11
C GLY A 220 7.36 -7.89 -1.15
N LEU A 221 8.57 -8.41 -0.93
CA LEU A 221 9.22 -9.38 -1.80
C LEU A 221 8.47 -10.71 -1.82
N LEU A 222 8.06 -11.24 -0.65
CA LEU A 222 7.23 -12.44 -0.58
C LEU A 222 5.87 -12.22 -1.24
N TRP A 223 5.22 -11.08 -0.99
CA TRP A 223 3.98 -10.73 -1.69
C TRP A 223 4.19 -10.74 -3.20
N HIS A 224 5.24 -10.07 -3.69
CA HIS A 224 5.57 -10.00 -5.11
C HIS A 224 5.84 -11.38 -5.73
N GLN A 225 6.49 -12.29 -5.03
CA GLN A 225 6.85 -13.61 -5.55
C GLN A 225 5.68 -14.61 -5.49
N LEU A 226 4.80 -14.51 -4.50
CA LEU A 226 3.80 -15.55 -4.22
C LEU A 226 2.38 -15.14 -4.63
N MET A 227 1.99 -13.88 -4.41
CA MET A 227 0.62 -13.40 -4.61
C MET A 227 0.39 -12.98 -6.07
N GLY A 228 -0.59 -13.58 -6.73
CA GLY A 228 -1.02 -13.22 -8.08
C GLY A 228 -1.96 -12.01 -8.09
N THR A 229 -2.43 -11.64 -9.28
CA THR A 229 -3.21 -10.41 -9.51
C THR A 229 -4.72 -10.58 -9.28
N THR A 230 -5.23 -11.81 -9.28
CA THR A 230 -6.65 -12.09 -9.03
C THR A 230 -6.87 -12.33 -7.54
N VAL A 231 -7.67 -11.45 -6.92
CA VAL A 231 -8.08 -11.56 -5.52
C VAL A 231 -9.16 -12.63 -5.40
N LEU A 232 -9.05 -13.47 -4.37
CA LEU A 232 -10.00 -14.53 -4.04
C LEU A 232 -10.65 -14.25 -2.69
N ASP A 233 -11.79 -14.88 -2.42
CA ASP A 233 -12.39 -14.82 -1.09
C ASP A 233 -11.68 -15.81 -0.15
N ALA A 234 -11.12 -15.26 0.94
CA ALA A 234 -10.44 -16.02 1.98
C ALA A 234 -11.31 -16.19 3.24
N GLY A 235 -12.54 -15.67 3.22
CA GLY A 235 -13.39 -15.53 4.40
C GLY A 235 -13.13 -14.22 5.16
N ALA A 236 -13.60 -14.18 6.41
CA ALA A 236 -13.57 -12.98 7.25
C ALA A 236 -12.33 -12.94 8.15
N SER A 237 -11.63 -11.81 8.13
CA SER A 237 -10.63 -11.44 9.14
C SER A 237 -11.31 -11.11 10.47
N ARG A 238 -10.59 -11.32 11.58
CA ARG A 238 -11.00 -10.95 12.95
C ARG A 238 -9.78 -10.47 13.75
N PRO A 239 -9.95 -9.73 14.86
CA PRO A 239 -8.82 -9.33 15.69
C PRO A 239 -7.93 -10.54 16.05
N GLY A 240 -6.62 -10.43 15.81
CA GLY A 240 -5.66 -11.53 16.04
C GLY A 240 -5.55 -12.55 14.89
N PHE A 241 -6.33 -12.41 13.80
CA PHE A 241 -6.27 -13.29 12.64
C PHE A 241 -6.82 -12.62 11.38
N HIS A 242 -5.93 -12.09 10.54
CA HIS A 242 -6.31 -11.55 9.23
C HIS A 242 -5.91 -12.51 8.13
N ILE A 243 -6.79 -12.69 7.15
CA ILE A 243 -6.59 -13.64 6.06
C ILE A 243 -6.96 -13.02 4.71
N TYR A 244 -6.08 -13.19 3.74
CA TYR A 244 -6.24 -12.72 2.37
C TYR A 244 -5.84 -13.83 1.41
N ALA A 245 -6.51 -13.93 0.26
CA ALA A 245 -6.27 -14.98 -0.72
C ALA A 245 -6.18 -14.38 -2.12
N HIS A 246 -5.20 -14.84 -2.89
CA HIS A 246 -5.02 -14.49 -4.30
C HIS A 246 -4.78 -15.79 -5.08
N THR A 247 -4.95 -15.74 -6.41
CA THR A 247 -4.32 -16.75 -7.28
C THR A 247 -2.82 -16.81 -6.99
N MET A 248 -2.20 -17.98 -7.11
CA MET A 248 -0.75 -18.10 -6.95
C MET A 248 -0.02 -17.56 -8.18
N LYS A 249 1.03 -16.76 -7.97
CA LYS A 249 1.82 -16.23 -9.07
C LYS A 249 2.57 -17.35 -9.79
N GLY A 250 2.47 -17.38 -11.12
CA GLY A 250 3.19 -18.34 -11.97
C GLY A 250 2.67 -19.79 -11.89
N GLN A 251 1.58 -20.05 -11.17
CA GLN A 251 1.02 -21.39 -11.00
C GLN A 251 -0.48 -21.39 -11.31
N ALA A 252 -0.83 -21.89 -12.51
CA ALA A 252 -2.22 -22.12 -12.87
C ALA A 252 -2.87 -23.12 -11.90
N GLY A 253 -4.11 -22.86 -11.53
CA GLY A 253 -4.87 -23.61 -10.53
C GLY A 253 -4.49 -23.30 -9.07
N GLY A 254 -3.40 -22.56 -8.83
CA GLY A 254 -2.84 -22.36 -7.51
C GLY A 254 -3.48 -21.23 -6.70
N VAL A 255 -3.37 -21.32 -5.38
CA VAL A 255 -3.84 -20.31 -4.43
C VAL A 255 -2.68 -19.90 -3.51
N ALA A 256 -2.53 -18.60 -3.30
CA ALA A 256 -1.65 -18.03 -2.29
C ALA A 256 -2.47 -17.34 -1.21
N LEU A 257 -2.18 -17.64 0.05
CA LEU A 257 -2.80 -17.03 1.23
C LEU A 257 -1.78 -16.16 1.95
N LEU A 258 -2.23 -15.04 2.50
CA LEU A 258 -1.54 -14.26 3.52
C LEU A 258 -2.33 -14.36 4.82
N ILE A 259 -1.68 -14.82 5.88
CA ILE A 259 -2.22 -14.92 7.23
C ILE A 259 -1.40 -14.00 8.14
N ILE A 260 -2.06 -13.10 8.86
CA ILE A 260 -1.43 -12.22 9.85
C ILE A 260 -2.00 -12.55 11.22
N ASN A 261 -1.15 -13.00 12.14
CA ASN A 261 -1.49 -13.10 13.56
C ASN A 261 -0.90 -11.89 14.29
N ASN A 262 -1.69 -10.83 14.41
CA ASN A 262 -1.37 -9.62 15.16
C ASN A 262 -1.61 -9.75 16.68
N SER A 263 -2.00 -10.93 17.19
CA SER A 263 -2.07 -11.16 18.63
C SER A 263 -0.68 -11.25 19.23
N ARG A 264 -0.50 -10.67 20.42
CA ARG A 264 0.76 -10.73 21.18
C ARG A 264 0.94 -12.03 21.95
N THR A 265 -0.15 -12.76 22.20
CA THR A 265 -0.14 -13.90 23.13
C THR A 265 -0.86 -15.13 22.59
N ALA A 266 -1.85 -14.95 21.71
CA ALA A 266 -2.70 -16.05 21.26
C ALA A 266 -2.21 -16.64 19.93
N THR A 267 -2.07 -17.95 19.91
CA THR A 267 -1.95 -18.73 18.66
C THR A 267 -3.31 -18.77 17.96
N THR A 268 -3.30 -18.73 16.63
CA THR A 268 -4.49 -18.94 15.79
C THR A 268 -4.26 -20.12 14.85
N SER A 269 -5.33 -20.65 14.25
CA SER A 269 -5.24 -21.81 13.37
C SER A 269 -6.19 -21.71 12.17
N LEU A 270 -5.85 -22.48 11.13
CA LEU A 270 -6.64 -22.67 9.93
C LEU A 270 -6.56 -24.15 9.53
N ASN A 271 -7.67 -24.74 9.13
CA ASN A 271 -7.65 -26.06 8.49
C ASN A 271 -7.39 -25.89 6.99
N LEU A 272 -6.28 -26.46 6.51
CA LEU A 272 -5.96 -26.48 5.09
C LEU A 272 -6.60 -27.70 4.40
N PRO A 273 -7.29 -27.52 3.27
CA PRO A 273 -7.89 -28.63 2.54
C PRO A 273 -6.84 -29.48 1.80
N LYS A 274 -5.65 -28.92 1.54
CA LYS A 274 -4.55 -29.55 0.80
C LYS A 274 -3.22 -29.17 1.43
N ALA A 275 -2.18 -29.93 1.08
CA ALA A 275 -0.81 -29.58 1.46
C ALA A 275 -0.39 -28.22 0.86
N ALA A 276 0.51 -27.54 1.55
CA ALA A 276 0.98 -26.21 1.18
C ALA A 276 2.49 -26.06 1.42
N GLN A 277 3.06 -25.00 0.86
CA GLN A 277 4.36 -24.46 1.28
C GLN A 277 4.15 -23.25 2.17
N ARG A 278 4.83 -23.22 3.31
CA ARG A 278 4.74 -22.18 4.36
C ARG A 278 5.95 -21.27 4.36
N TYR A 279 5.67 -19.96 4.42
CA TYR A 279 6.66 -18.89 4.47
C TYR A 279 6.28 -17.94 5.62
N THR A 280 6.76 -18.24 6.82
CA THR A 280 6.50 -17.42 8.01
C THR A 280 7.59 -16.40 8.21
N LEU A 281 7.22 -15.13 8.16
CA LEU A 281 8.00 -14.02 8.67
C LEU A 281 7.81 -13.87 10.18
N SER A 282 8.93 -13.77 10.88
CA SER A 282 9.02 -13.50 12.32
C SER A 282 10.24 -12.63 12.63
N ALA A 283 10.34 -12.18 13.88
CA ALA A 283 11.53 -11.52 14.40
C ALA A 283 11.74 -11.91 15.87
N THR A 284 12.95 -11.71 16.38
CA THR A 284 13.27 -11.93 17.80
C THR A 284 12.45 -11.02 18.72
N THR A 285 12.24 -9.78 18.30
CA THR A 285 11.30 -8.81 18.88
C THR A 285 10.60 -8.04 17.77
N LEU A 286 9.44 -7.45 18.06
CA LEU A 286 8.71 -6.63 17.09
C LEU A 286 9.50 -5.38 16.67
N GLU A 287 10.37 -4.88 17.53
CA GLU A 287 11.21 -3.69 17.30
C GLU A 287 12.46 -3.98 16.46
N SER A 288 12.71 -5.25 16.11
CA SER A 288 13.86 -5.66 15.31
C SER A 288 13.78 -5.11 13.87
N GLY A 289 14.93 -4.68 13.34
CA GLY A 289 15.11 -4.44 11.90
C GLY A 289 15.46 -5.71 11.11
N ALA A 290 15.85 -6.79 11.80
CA ALA A 290 16.11 -8.09 11.20
C ALA A 290 14.84 -8.95 11.17
N VAL A 291 14.62 -9.65 10.06
CA VAL A 291 13.47 -10.54 9.83
C VAL A 291 13.97 -11.95 9.59
N GLN A 292 13.23 -12.93 10.08
CA GLN A 292 13.45 -14.35 9.82
C GLN A 292 12.37 -14.87 8.88
N LEU A 293 12.74 -15.70 7.91
CA LEU A 293 11.85 -16.55 7.14
C LEU A 293 12.00 -17.98 7.66
N ASN A 294 10.94 -18.55 8.20
CA ASN A 294 10.92 -19.91 8.76
C ASN A 294 12.09 -20.13 9.75
N GLY A 295 12.29 -19.17 10.65
CA GLY A 295 13.35 -19.20 11.66
C GLY A 295 14.77 -18.85 11.18
N ARG A 296 14.97 -18.60 9.88
CA ARG A 296 16.29 -18.22 9.31
C ARG A 296 16.31 -16.74 8.95
N GLU A 297 17.30 -16.01 9.45
CA GLU A 297 17.42 -14.58 9.19
C GLU A 297 17.60 -14.28 7.69
N LEU A 298 16.82 -13.34 7.16
CA LEU A 298 16.91 -12.86 5.79
C LEU A 298 17.99 -11.77 5.71
N LYS A 299 19.00 -12.01 4.87
CA LYS A 299 20.06 -11.07 4.54
C LYS A 299 20.39 -11.18 3.06
N LEU A 300 20.88 -10.10 2.48
CA LEU A 300 21.52 -10.17 1.19
C LEU A 300 22.79 -11.02 1.29
N GLY A 301 23.06 -11.80 0.25
CA GLY A 301 24.31 -12.51 0.05
C GLY A 301 25.39 -11.60 -0.51
N ALA A 302 26.48 -12.20 -0.99
CA ALA A 302 27.53 -11.46 -1.67
C ALA A 302 26.98 -10.70 -2.90
N ASN A 303 27.48 -9.49 -3.14
CA ASN A 303 27.06 -8.60 -4.22
C ASN A 303 25.54 -8.31 -4.24
N ASP A 304 24.96 -8.11 -3.06
CA ASP A 304 23.54 -7.79 -2.88
C ASP A 304 22.58 -8.86 -3.44
N ALA A 305 23.04 -10.11 -3.57
CA ALA A 305 22.21 -11.21 -4.06
C ALA A 305 21.05 -11.48 -3.09
N LEU A 306 19.83 -11.62 -3.63
CA LEU A 306 18.68 -12.02 -2.83
C LEU A 306 18.88 -13.45 -2.28
N PRO A 307 18.56 -13.70 -0.99
CA PRO A 307 18.59 -15.05 -0.45
C PRO A 307 17.49 -15.90 -1.09
N ALA A 308 17.67 -17.22 -1.10
CA ALA A 308 16.61 -18.13 -1.50
C ALA A 308 15.44 -18.07 -0.52
N LEU A 309 14.25 -17.68 -0.99
CA LEU A 309 13.02 -17.68 -0.21
C LEU A 309 12.39 -19.08 -0.27
N THR A 310 12.80 -19.97 0.63
CA THR A 310 12.38 -21.38 0.62
C THR A 310 11.22 -21.60 1.58
N GLY A 311 10.16 -22.23 1.07
CA GLY A 311 9.01 -22.63 1.87
C GLY A 311 9.27 -23.92 2.65
N GLU A 312 8.51 -24.13 3.71
CA GLU A 312 8.46 -25.40 4.44
C GLU A 312 7.18 -26.14 4.09
N ALA A 313 7.30 -27.45 3.79
CA ALA A 313 6.14 -28.27 3.47
C ALA A 313 5.24 -28.42 4.72
N VAL A 314 3.93 -28.19 4.53
CA VAL A 314 2.91 -28.38 5.56
C VAL A 314 1.80 -29.28 5.01
N PRO A 315 1.40 -30.34 5.73
CA PRO A 315 0.34 -31.22 5.27
C PRO A 315 -1.03 -30.53 5.27
N ALA A 316 -2.01 -31.17 4.62
CA ALA A 316 -3.41 -30.81 4.82
C ALA A 316 -3.84 -31.02 6.28
N GLY A 317 -4.87 -30.30 6.72
CA GLY A 317 -5.38 -30.35 8.09
C GLY A 317 -5.04 -29.09 8.91
N PRO A 318 -5.06 -29.18 10.25
CA PRO A 318 -4.91 -28.01 11.11
C PRO A 318 -3.48 -27.47 11.08
N VAL A 319 -3.35 -26.18 10.75
CA VAL A 319 -2.10 -25.43 10.76
C VAL A 319 -2.19 -24.30 11.79
N GLN A 320 -1.17 -24.18 12.63
CA GLN A 320 -1.08 -23.14 13.66
C GLN A 320 -0.14 -22.01 13.24
N PHE A 321 -0.52 -20.79 13.62
CA PHE A 321 0.23 -19.56 13.42
C PHE A 321 0.51 -18.92 14.78
N ALA A 322 1.79 -18.86 15.15
CA ALA A 322 2.24 -18.31 16.41
C ALA A 322 1.88 -16.82 16.56
N PRO A 323 1.78 -16.29 17.79
CA PRO A 323 1.59 -14.86 18.04
C PRO A 323 2.64 -14.03 17.30
N THR A 324 2.28 -12.82 16.88
CA THR A 324 3.21 -11.87 16.24
C THR A 324 3.96 -12.45 15.03
N THR A 325 3.25 -13.19 14.17
CA THR A 325 3.81 -13.71 12.91
C THR A 325 2.96 -13.34 11.71
N ILE A 326 3.62 -13.31 10.55
CA ILE A 326 3.00 -13.10 9.24
C ILE A 326 3.37 -14.32 8.39
N THR A 327 2.39 -15.02 7.83
CA THR A 327 2.63 -16.27 7.10
C THR A 327 2.00 -16.23 5.73
N PHE A 328 2.79 -16.50 4.69
CA PHE A 328 2.26 -16.85 3.39
C PHE A 328 2.15 -18.37 3.27
N LEU A 329 1.06 -18.84 2.66
CA LEU A 329 0.89 -20.23 2.27
C LEU A 329 0.66 -20.31 0.77
N THR A 330 1.28 -21.27 0.09
CA THR A 330 0.98 -21.55 -1.32
C THR A 330 0.48 -22.98 -1.50
N ILE A 331 -0.63 -23.14 -2.19
CA ILE A 331 -1.29 -24.40 -2.49
C ILE A 331 -1.32 -24.51 -4.01
N ALA A 332 -0.35 -25.23 -4.59
CA ALA A 332 -0.20 -25.33 -6.04
C ALA A 332 -1.40 -26.04 -6.69
N ASP A 333 -1.85 -27.15 -6.09
CA ASP A 333 -2.93 -27.97 -6.62
C ASP A 333 -4.30 -27.59 -6.05
N ALA A 334 -4.56 -26.30 -5.83
CA ALA A 334 -5.83 -25.87 -5.23
C ALA A 334 -7.06 -26.15 -6.11
N GLY A 335 -6.87 -26.36 -7.42
CA GLY A 335 -7.97 -26.59 -8.37
C GLY A 335 -8.79 -25.32 -8.65
N ASN A 336 -8.17 -24.15 -8.48
CA ASN A 336 -8.84 -22.87 -8.65
C ASN A 336 -9.04 -22.54 -10.14
N GLN A 337 -10.29 -22.48 -10.60
CA GLN A 337 -10.60 -22.16 -11.99
C GLN A 337 -10.42 -20.67 -12.36
N ASN A 338 -10.28 -19.78 -11.37
CA ASN A 338 -10.12 -18.34 -11.57
C ASN A 338 -8.69 -17.91 -11.98
N SER A 339 -7.84 -18.88 -12.33
CA SER A 339 -6.42 -18.67 -12.66
C SER A 339 -6.08 -19.05 -14.10
N GLN A 340 -7.10 -19.23 -14.95
CA GLN A 340 -6.96 -19.38 -16.40
C GLN A 340 -6.92 -18.02 -17.10
#